data_AF-Q1IIE5-F1
#
_entry.id   AF-Q1IIE5-F1
#
_cell.length_a   1.000
_cell.length_b   1.000
_cell.length_c   1.000
_cell.angle_alpha   90.00
_cell.angle_beta   90.00
_cell.angle_gamma   90.00
#
_symmetry.space_group_name_H-M   'P 1'
#
loop_
_entity.id
_entity.type
_entity.pdbx_description
1 polymer ?
#
loop_
_entity_poly.entity_id
_entity_poly.type
_entity_poly.pdbx_seq_one_letter_code
_entity_poly.pdbx_strand_id
1 'polypeptide(L)'
;MTDRETEHVVALQTALTAKFTELGFPAGPDLGNLVHHLSEIAALGQTFSQESLPLLLSLSTDHRQSFATLIAQIKHDLDSIRDAITDADAPLADLLAHLAHEQ
;
A
#
# COMPACT_ATOMS: atom_id res chain seq x y z
N MET A 1 -3.89 -13.88 -3.80
CA MET A 1 -3.12 -13.08 -4.76
C MET A 1 -3.43 -13.57 -6.15
N THR A 2 -4.24 -12.81 -6.88
CA THR A 2 -4.45 -13.06 -8.30
C THR A 2 -3.27 -12.49 -9.09
N ASP A 3 -2.95 -13.06 -10.26
CA ASP A 3 -1.81 -12.62 -11.09
C ASP A 3 -1.81 -11.10 -11.36
N ARG A 4 -3.01 -10.49 -11.43
CA ARG A 4 -3.20 -9.06 -11.68
C ARG A 4 -2.76 -8.15 -10.52
N GLU A 5 -2.95 -8.58 -9.27
CA GLU A 5 -2.48 -7.83 -8.10
C GLU A 5 -0.95 -7.83 -8.06
N THR A 6 -0.36 -9.00 -8.33
CA THR A 6 1.10 -9.18 -8.41
C THR A 6 1.69 -8.31 -9.52
N GLU A 7 1.11 -8.33 -10.72
CA GLU A 7 1.53 -7.49 -11.84
C GLU A 7 1.43 -6.00 -11.52
N HIS A 8 0.35 -5.57 -10.85
CA HIS A 8 0.17 -4.17 -10.47
C HIS A 8 1.24 -3.72 -9.47
N VAL A 9 1.51 -4.51 -8.44
CA VAL A 9 2.55 -4.23 -7.44
C VAL A 9 3.93 -4.15 -8.09
N VAL A 10 4.28 -5.11 -8.95
CA VAL A 10 5.58 -5.13 -9.64
C VAL A 10 5.75 -3.92 -10.56
N ALA A 11 4.70 -3.56 -11.31
CA ALA A 11 4.71 -2.37 -12.16
C ALA A 11 4.91 -1.10 -11.34
N LEU A 12 4.22 -0.98 -10.20
CA LEU A 12 4.32 0.18 -9.32
C LEU A 12 5.70 0.27 -8.66
N GLN A 13 6.26 -0.86 -8.17
CA GLN A 13 7.61 -0.91 -7.61
C GLN A 13 8.66 -0.47 -8.63
N THR A 14 8.52 -0.92 -9.89
CA THR A 14 9.41 -0.54 -10.99
C THR A 14 9.34 0.97 -11.26
N ALA A 15 8.12 1.52 -11.35
CA ALA A 15 7.90 2.94 -11.61
C ALA A 15 8.43 3.83 -10.46
N LEU A 16 8.19 3.44 -9.21
CA LEU A 16 8.68 4.16 -8.03
C LEU A 16 10.20 4.13 -7.94
N THR A 17 10.82 2.96 -8.16
CA THR A 17 12.29 2.83 -8.18
C THR A 17 12.91 3.75 -9.23
N ALA A 18 12.36 3.75 -10.44
CA ALA A 18 12.81 4.63 -11.52
C ALA A 18 12.66 6.11 -11.12
N LYS A 19 11.52 6.48 -10.51
CA LYS A 19 11.27 7.86 -10.10
C LYS A 19 12.22 8.34 -9.01
N PHE A 20 12.46 7.54 -7.98
CA PHE A 20 13.37 7.93 -6.91
C PHE A 20 14.84 7.95 -7.36
N THR A 21 15.22 7.08 -8.29
CA THR A 21 16.54 7.13 -8.93
C THR A 21 16.72 8.42 -9.75
N GLU A 22 15.68 8.84 -10.49
CA GLU A 22 15.68 10.12 -11.23
C GLU A 22 15.86 11.32 -10.28
N LEU A 23 15.30 11.24 -9.07
CA LEU A 23 15.40 12.27 -8.03
C LEU A 23 16.72 12.24 -7.25
N GLY A 24 17.70 11.41 -7.65
CA GLY A 24 18.99 11.34 -6.98
C GLY A 24 18.99 10.56 -5.65
N PHE A 25 17.86 9.98 -5.24
CA PHE A 25 17.77 9.27 -3.98
C PHE A 25 18.65 8.01 -4.02
N PRO A 26 19.55 7.82 -3.03
CA PRO A 26 20.56 6.78 -3.11
C PRO A 26 19.96 5.39 -3.17
N ALA A 27 20.47 4.56 -4.08
CA ALA A 27 20.13 3.15 -4.13
C ALA A 27 20.62 2.47 -2.85
N GLY A 28 19.69 1.88 -2.10
CA GLY A 28 19.99 1.27 -0.81
C GLY A 28 18.75 0.67 -0.14
N PRO A 29 18.91 0.11 1.07
CA PRO A 29 17.81 -0.48 1.84
C PRO A 29 16.64 0.48 2.03
N ASP A 30 16.90 1.77 2.25
CA ASP A 30 15.87 2.78 2.51
C ASP A 30 15.00 3.03 1.28
N LEU A 31 15.61 3.07 0.08
CA LEU A 31 14.88 3.13 -1.18
C LEU A 31 14.02 1.88 -1.39
N GLY A 32 14.60 0.70 -1.15
CA GLY A 32 13.89 -0.57 -1.27
C GLY A 32 12.68 -0.66 -0.34
N ASN A 33 12.85 -0.26 0.92
CA ASN A 33 11.79 -0.23 1.93
C ASN A 33 10.71 0.78 1.54
N LEU A 34 11.08 1.99 1.14
CA LEU A 34 10.11 3.00 0.71
C LEU A 34 9.29 2.53 -0.49
N VAL A 35 9.94 1.99 -1.51
CA VAL A 35 9.28 1.43 -2.70
C VAL A 35 8.33 0.29 -2.31
N HIS A 36 8.78 -0.59 -1.42
CA HIS A 36 7.98 -1.71 -0.92
C HIS A 36 6.71 -1.23 -0.20
N HIS A 37 6.85 -0.40 0.84
CA HIS A 37 5.71 0.05 1.65
C HIS A 37 4.73 0.90 0.84
N LEU A 38 5.21 1.81 -0.03
CA LEU A 38 4.31 2.58 -0.90
C LEU A 38 3.52 1.70 -1.87
N SER A 39 4.15 0.64 -2.39
CA SER A 39 3.46 -0.30 -3.29
C SER A 39 2.46 -1.19 -2.55
N GLU A 40 2.80 -1.60 -1.32
CA GLU A 40 1.92 -2.36 -0.45
C GLU A 40 0.68 -1.56 -0.04
N ILE A 41 0.85 -0.30 0.37
CA ILE A 41 -0.26 0.61 0.68
C ILE A 41 -1.19 0.76 -0.52
N ALA A 42 -0.65 0.95 -1.72
CA ALA A 42 -1.44 1.08 -2.94
C ALA A 42 -2.23 -0.19 -3.25
N ALA A 43 -1.61 -1.37 -3.11
CA ALA A 43 -2.28 -2.65 -3.33
C ALA A 43 -3.40 -2.90 -2.33
N LEU A 44 -3.14 -2.70 -1.03
CA LEU A 44 -4.15 -2.86 0.01
C LEU A 44 -5.32 -1.88 -0.16
N GLY A 45 -5.02 -0.62 -0.52
CA GLY A 45 -6.05 0.37 -0.83
C GLY A 45 -6.89 -0.01 -2.05
N GLN A 46 -6.27 -0.61 -3.07
CA GLN A 46 -6.97 -1.13 -4.24
C GLN A 46 -7.89 -2.30 -3.87
N THR A 47 -7.40 -3.32 -3.15
CA THR A 47 -8.21 -4.45 -2.68
C THR A 47 -9.38 -3.96 -1.83
N PHE A 48 -9.13 -3.04 -0.89
CA PHE A 48 -10.19 -2.47 -0.06
C PHE A 48 -11.28 -1.78 -0.89
N SER A 49 -10.90 -0.97 -1.88
CA SER A 49 -11.84 -0.21 -2.72
C SER A 49 -12.56 -1.05 -3.78
N GLN A 50 -11.91 -2.07 -4.34
CA GLN A 50 -12.44 -2.87 -5.45
C GLN A 50 -13.12 -4.17 -4.99
N GLU A 51 -12.83 -4.65 -3.78
CA GLU A 51 -13.34 -5.92 -3.27
C GLU A 51 -14.10 -5.74 -1.96
N SER A 52 -13.40 -5.36 -0.88
CA SER A 52 -13.96 -5.38 0.48
C SER A 52 -15.15 -4.42 0.64
N LEU A 53 -15.05 -3.18 0.13
CA LEU A 53 -16.15 -2.21 0.17
C LEU A 53 -17.36 -2.59 -0.70
N PRO A 54 -17.20 -2.96 -1.99
CA PRO A 54 -18.32 -3.42 -2.80
C PRO A 54 -19.05 -4.65 -2.22
N LEU A 55 -18.31 -5.59 -1.62
CA LEU A 55 -18.90 -6.72 -0.92
C LEU A 55 -19.75 -6.27 0.28
N LEU A 56 -19.28 -5.26 1.03
CA LEU A 56 -20.01 -4.75 2.19
C LEU A 56 -21.32 -4.08 1.76
N LEU A 57 -21.28 -3.35 0.66
CA LEU A 57 -22.43 -2.65 0.11
C LEU A 57 -23.45 -3.57 -0.58
N SER A 58 -23.03 -4.76 -1.02
CA SER A 58 -23.89 -5.72 -1.74
C SER A 58 -24.53 -6.78 -0.84
N LEU A 59 -24.04 -6.98 0.39
CA LEU A 59 -24.60 -7.95 1.32
C LEU A 59 -25.98 -7.54 1.85
N SER A 60 -26.94 -8.48 1.80
CA SER A 60 -28.23 -8.34 2.48
C SER A 60 -28.08 -8.48 3.99
N THR A 61 -28.84 -7.68 4.75
CA THR A 61 -28.85 -7.66 6.23
C THR A 61 -29.21 -9.00 6.88
N ASP A 62 -29.77 -9.93 6.11
CA ASP A 62 -30.13 -11.27 6.59
C ASP A 62 -28.88 -12.16 6.81
N HIS A 63 -27.74 -11.80 6.23
CA HIS A 63 -26.49 -12.56 6.27
C HIS A 63 -25.53 -12.04 7.37
N ARG A 64 -26.02 -11.95 8.62
CA ARG A 64 -25.28 -11.36 9.75
C ARG A 64 -23.89 -11.98 9.97
N GLN A 65 -23.75 -13.28 9.79
CA GLN A 65 -22.45 -13.96 9.95
C GLN A 65 -21.48 -13.58 8.83
N SER A 66 -21.93 -13.49 7.58
CA SER A 66 -21.13 -13.02 6.46
C SER A 66 -20.69 -11.56 6.65
N PHE A 67 -21.58 -10.72 7.19
CA PHE A 67 -21.23 -9.36 7.59
C PHE A 67 -20.13 -9.33 8.65
N ALA A 68 -20.25 -10.13 9.72
CA ALA A 68 -19.24 -10.16 10.78
C ALA A 68 -17.85 -10.58 10.24
N THR A 69 -17.81 -11.60 9.38
CA THR A 69 -16.57 -12.02 8.71
C THR A 69 -16.00 -10.91 7.83
N LEU A 70 -16.83 -10.27 7.03
CA LEU A 70 -16.37 -9.20 6.14
C LEU A 70 -15.87 -7.97 6.91
N ILE A 71 -16.53 -7.59 8.00
CA ILE A 71 -16.08 -6.49 8.86
C ILE A 71 -14.74 -6.83 9.53
N ALA A 72 -14.54 -8.09 9.96
CA ALA A 72 -13.26 -8.53 10.48
C ALA A 72 -12.15 -8.45 9.42
N GLN A 73 -12.45 -8.84 8.18
CA GLN A 73 -11.51 -8.71 7.06
C GLN A 73 -11.19 -7.24 6.76
N ILE A 74 -12.20 -6.38 6.65
CA ILE A 74 -12.01 -4.93 6.46
C ILE A 74 -11.13 -4.34 7.56
N LYS A 75 -11.38 -4.71 8.82
CA LYS A 75 -10.55 -4.25 9.93
C LYS A 75 -9.09 -4.68 9.75
N HIS A 76 -8.87 -5.95 9.37
CA HIS A 76 -7.54 -6.46 9.13
C HIS A 76 -6.84 -5.71 7.98
N ASP A 77 -7.52 -5.49 6.86
CA ASP A 77 -6.99 -4.72 5.72
C ASP A 77 -6.57 -3.30 6.16
N LEU A 78 -7.41 -2.63 6.95
CA LEU A 78 -7.13 -1.29 7.48
C LEU A 78 -5.97 -1.26 8.47
N ASP A 79 -5.84 -2.28 9.33
CA ASP A 79 -4.69 -2.42 10.23
C ASP A 79 -3.40 -2.61 9.43
N SER A 80 -3.40 -3.46 8.40
CA SER A 80 -2.25 -3.66 7.52
C SER A 80 -1.85 -2.38 6.77
N ILE A 81 -2.83 -1.60 6.28
CA ILE A 81 -2.56 -0.29 5.66
C ILE A 81 -1.90 0.65 6.67
N ARG A 82 -2.42 0.73 7.90
CA ARG A 82 -1.86 1.59 8.94
C ARG A 82 -0.42 1.19 9.26
N ASP A 83 -0.16 -0.10 9.38
CA ASP A 83 1.17 -0.61 9.72
C ASP A 83 2.16 -0.29 8.59
N ALA A 84 1.78 -0.53 7.32
CA ALA A 84 2.61 -0.15 6.16
C ALA A 84 2.86 1.37 6.06
N ILE A 85 1.87 2.22 6.41
CA ILE A 85 2.06 3.67 6.50
C ILE A 85 3.09 4.00 7.58
N THR A 86 2.97 3.38 8.76
CA THR A 86 3.89 3.59 9.88
C THR A 86 5.32 3.21 9.50
N ASP A 87 5.49 2.11 8.76
CA ASP A 87 6.80 1.65 8.30
C ASP A 87 7.38 2.56 7.19
N ALA A 88 6.53 3.23 6.42
CA ALA A 88 6.94 4.20 5.40
C ALA A 88 7.38 5.55 5.98
N ASP A 89 6.99 5.90 7.21
CA ASP A 89 7.24 7.23 7.80
C ASP A 89 8.73 7.60 7.84
N ALA A 90 9.60 6.70 8.30
CA ALA A 90 11.03 6.98 8.39
C ALA A 90 11.69 7.13 7.00
N PRO A 91 11.51 6.19 6.05
CA PRO A 91 12.03 6.37 4.70
C PRO A 91 11.48 7.61 3.96
N LEU A 92 10.23 8.00 4.23
CA LEU A 92 9.66 9.25 3.71
C LEU A 92 10.34 10.49 4.29
N ALA A 93 10.64 10.49 5.59
CA ALA A 93 11.39 11.56 6.22
C ALA A 93 12.80 11.69 5.63
N ASP A 94 13.47 10.56 5.35
CA ASP A 94 14.79 10.55 4.70
C ASP A 94 14.73 11.08 3.27
N LEU A 95 13.69 10.71 2.50
CA LEU A 95 13.46 11.27 1.16
C LEU A 95 13.24 12.79 1.22
N LEU A 96 12.42 13.27 2.16
CA LEU A 96 12.18 14.70 2.35
C LEU A 96 13.47 15.44 2.73
N ALA A 97 14.27 14.86 3.62
CA ALA A 97 15.55 15.42 4.00
C ALA A 97 16.51 15.50 2.80
N HIS A 98 16.61 14.42 2.02
CA HIS A 98 17.43 14.39 0.80
C HIS A 98 17.05 15.52 -0.17
N LEU A 99 15.75 15.66 -0.48
CA LEU A 99 15.25 16.71 -1.38
C LEU A 99 15.45 18.13 -0.83
N ALA A 100 15.47 18.32 0.49
CA ALA A 100 15.69 19.61 1.12
C ALA A 100 17.18 20.04 1.13
N HIS A 101 18.13 19.10 1.04
CA HIS A 101 19.57 19.39 1.02
C HIS A 101 20.15 19.63 -0.38
N GLU A 102 19.39 19.33 -1.45
CA GLU A 102 19.79 19.61 -2.84
C GLU A 102 19.43 21.04 -3.32
N GLN A 103 19.16 21.99 -2.40
CA GLN A 103 18.94 23.42 -2.70
C GLN A 103 20.19 24.28 -2.47
#